data_AF-A0A972GLN4-F1
#
_entry.id   AF-A0A972GLN4-F1
#
_cell.length_a   1.000
_cell.length_b   1.000
_cell.length_c   1.000
_cell.angle_alpha   90.00
_cell.angle_beta   90.00
_cell.angle_gamma   90.00
#
_symmetry.space_group_name_H-M   'P 1'
#
loop_
_entity.id
_entity.type
_entity.pdbx_description
1 polymer ?
#
loop_
_entity_poly.entity_id
_entity_poly.type
_entity_poly.pdbx_seq_one_letter_code
_entity_poly.pdbx_strand_id
1 'polypeptide(L)'
;MKVRDVMTNDVISVREDNSVEDVARLMASYRISGAPVVDMQGAVVGLVTEYDLISKQGDTAGEVMTRGVVTVSQDTDLEEVTHLLTNRRIRRVPVMDGGKLVGILSRSDLIRQMAMRWVCDVCGYVERSMQVPGQCSHCGASSEAFVHAVEPPGM
;
A
#
# COMPACT_ATOMS: atom_id res chain seq x y z
N MET A 1 0.29 -10.45 -11.87
CA MET A 1 0.34 -9.09 -11.30
C MET A 1 1.24 -9.12 -10.10
N LYS A 2 2.23 -8.24 -10.06
CA LYS A 2 3.22 -8.17 -8.98
C LYS A 2 2.81 -7.12 -7.95
N VAL A 3 3.40 -7.20 -6.77
CA VAL A 3 3.16 -6.22 -5.70
C VAL A 3 3.45 -4.79 -6.15
N ARG A 4 4.54 -4.57 -6.90
CA ARG A 4 4.90 -3.25 -7.45
C ARG A 4 3.83 -2.60 -8.33
N ASP A 5 2.95 -3.40 -8.92
CA ASP A 5 1.86 -2.90 -9.78
C ASP A 5 0.69 -2.33 -8.95
N VAL A 6 0.65 -2.63 -7.63
CA VAL A 6 -0.46 -2.33 -6.72
C VAL A 6 -0.05 -1.57 -5.45
N MET A 7 1.22 -1.61 -5.05
CA MET A 7 1.66 -0.95 -3.82
C MET A 7 1.55 0.58 -3.89
N THR A 8 1.44 1.21 -2.73
CA THR A 8 1.68 2.65 -2.59
C THR A 8 3.18 2.89 -2.48
N ASN A 9 3.74 3.70 -3.38
CA ASN A 9 5.18 3.99 -3.47
C ASN A 9 5.62 5.13 -2.55
N ASP A 10 4.75 6.09 -2.28
CA ASP A 10 5.03 7.21 -1.36
C ASP A 10 4.87 6.74 0.09
N VAL A 11 5.85 5.98 0.56
CA VAL A 11 5.82 5.41 1.90
C VAL A 11 6.23 6.46 2.91
N ILE A 12 5.29 6.77 3.80
CA ILE A 12 5.58 7.60 4.96
C ILE A 12 6.03 6.66 6.08
N SER A 13 7.31 6.76 6.45
CA SER A 13 7.91 6.04 7.57
C SER A 13 8.20 6.99 8.74
N VAL A 14 8.29 6.42 9.94
CA VAL A 14 8.70 7.14 11.15
C VAL A 14 9.96 6.52 11.73
N ARG A 15 10.73 7.28 12.52
CA ARG A 15 11.88 6.75 13.24
C ARG A 15 11.47 6.15 14.57
N GLU A 16 12.24 5.19 15.07
CA GLU A 16 11.98 4.56 16.37
C GLU A 16 12.01 5.55 17.55
N ASP A 17 12.76 6.64 17.44
CA ASP A 17 12.91 7.71 18.43
C ASP A 17 11.84 8.81 18.32
N ASN A 18 10.95 8.76 17.32
CA ASN A 18 9.84 9.71 17.23
C ASN A 18 8.85 9.50 18.37
N SER A 19 8.35 10.61 18.93
CA SER A 19 7.34 10.55 19.99
C SER A 19 6.01 10.02 19.46
N VAL A 20 5.21 9.37 20.32
CA VAL A 20 3.85 8.94 19.98
C VAL A 20 3.01 10.10 19.48
N GLU A 21 3.18 11.30 20.03
CA GLU A 21 2.48 12.51 19.58
C GLU A 21 2.86 12.89 18.14
N ASP A 22 4.16 12.89 17.80
CA ASP A 22 4.63 13.21 16.45
C ASP A 22 4.13 12.19 15.43
N VAL A 23 4.17 10.90 15.80
CA VAL A 23 3.63 9.83 14.95
C VAL A 23 2.12 10.02 14.74
N ALA A 24 1.35 10.30 15.80
CA ALA A 24 -0.08 10.53 15.70
C ALA A 24 -0.41 11.75 14.82
N ARG A 25 0.36 12.84 14.97
CA ARG A 25 0.25 14.06 14.16
C ARG A 25 0.49 13.76 12.69
N LEU A 26 1.55 13.02 12.37
CA LEU A 26 1.87 12.60 11.02
C LEU A 26 0.77 11.70 10.43
N MET A 27 0.29 10.70 11.18
CA MET A 27 -0.81 9.84 10.74
C MET A 27 -2.07 10.65 10.39
N ALA A 28 -2.43 11.62 11.24
CA ALA A 28 -3.56 12.50 11.01
C ALA A 28 -3.38 13.41 9.78
N SER A 29 -2.20 14.04 9.63
CA SER A 29 -1.91 14.95 8.53
C SER A 29 -1.93 14.26 7.16
N TYR A 30 -1.34 13.06 7.08
CA TYR A 30 -1.27 12.31 5.83
C TYR A 30 -2.43 11.34 5.63
N ARG A 31 -3.39 11.29 6.57
CA ARG A 31 -4.56 10.40 6.53
C ARG A 31 -4.18 8.92 6.36
N ILE A 32 -3.14 8.50 7.07
CA ILE A 32 -2.68 7.11 7.10
C ILE A 32 -2.97 6.50 8.46
N SER A 33 -3.32 5.21 8.49
CA SER A 33 -3.63 4.48 9.73
C SER A 33 -2.47 3.64 10.27
N GLY A 34 -1.26 3.89 9.76
CA GLY A 34 -0.06 3.13 10.12
C GLY A 34 1.13 3.39 9.21
N ALA A 35 2.33 3.25 9.76
CA ALA A 35 3.60 3.59 9.11
C ALA A 35 4.68 2.55 9.48
N PRO A 36 5.59 2.20 8.55
CA PRO A 36 6.81 1.48 8.88
C PRO A 36 7.68 2.31 9.84
N VAL A 37 8.27 1.64 10.82
CA VAL A 37 9.27 2.24 11.72
C VAL A 37 10.65 1.85 11.23
N VAL A 38 11.51 2.84 11.05
CA VAL A 38 12.89 2.67 10.59
C VAL A 38 13.91 3.05 11.65
N ASP A 39 15.06 2.39 11.64
CA ASP A 39 16.22 2.76 12.46
C ASP A 39 16.99 3.95 11.85
N MET A 40 18.12 4.31 12.47
CA MET A 40 18.98 5.41 11.99
C MET A 40 19.64 5.11 10.63
N GLN A 41 19.74 3.85 10.23
CA GLN A 41 20.29 3.42 8.95
C GLN A 41 19.21 3.33 7.86
N GLY A 42 17.94 3.56 8.21
CA GLY A 42 16.80 3.47 7.31
C GLY A 42 16.27 2.05 7.11
N ALA A 43 16.71 1.07 7.91
CA ALA A 43 16.20 -0.28 7.86
C ALA A 43 14.86 -0.38 8.63
N VAL A 44 13.93 -1.16 8.10
CA VAL A 44 12.61 -1.36 8.74
C VAL A 44 12.76 -2.27 9.95
N VAL A 45 12.49 -1.71 11.14
CA VAL A 45 12.58 -2.42 12.43
C VAL A 45 11.22 -2.74 13.04
N GLY A 46 10.15 -2.11 12.53
CA GLY A 46 8.81 -2.32 13.03
C GLY A 46 7.70 -1.72 12.17
N LEU A 47 6.48 -1.85 12.66
CA LEU A 47 5.31 -1.15 12.14
C LEU A 47 4.54 -0.56 13.32
N VAL A 48 4.12 0.69 13.17
CA VAL A 48 3.23 1.36 14.11
C VAL A 48 1.90 1.65 13.42
N THR A 49 0.79 1.42 14.10
CA THR A 49 -0.57 1.66 13.61
C THR A 49 -1.36 2.45 14.63
N GLU A 50 -2.51 3.00 14.23
CA GLU A 50 -3.44 3.67 15.17
C GLU A 50 -3.78 2.78 16.37
N TYR A 51 -3.91 1.46 16.15
CA TYR A 51 -4.14 0.50 17.22
C TYR A 51 -2.98 0.50 18.23
N ASP A 52 -1.74 0.53 17.76
CA ASP A 52 -0.57 0.55 18.63
C ASP A 52 -0.53 1.84 19.47
N LEU A 53 -0.79 3.00 18.85
CA LEU A 53 -0.80 4.30 19.52
C LEU A 53 -1.88 4.41 20.60
N ILE A 54 -3.03 3.74 20.41
CA ILE A 54 -4.17 3.80 21.34
C ILE A 54 -4.09 2.73 22.43
N SER A 55 -3.58 1.53 22.11
CA SER A 55 -3.69 0.34 22.97
C SER A 55 -2.45 0.02 23.79
N LYS A 56 -1.28 0.55 23.42
CA LYS A 56 -0.01 0.26 24.10
C LYS A 56 0.46 1.46 24.92
N GLN A 57 1.24 1.19 25.96
CA GLN A 57 1.91 2.22 26.75
C GLN A 57 3.35 2.39 26.27
N GLY A 58 3.76 3.63 26.07
CA GLY A 58 5.09 4.04 25.62
C GLY A 58 5.05 5.48 25.12
N ASP A 59 6.21 6.14 25.15
CA ASP A 59 6.37 7.53 24.74
C ASP A 59 6.90 7.63 23.30
N THR A 60 7.51 6.56 22.78
CA THR A 60 8.15 6.53 21.45
C THR A 60 7.57 5.47 20.52
N ALA A 61 7.76 5.66 19.21
CA ALA A 61 7.39 4.69 18.19
C ALA A 61 8.03 3.31 18.44
N GLY A 62 9.30 3.27 18.84
CA GLY A 62 10.03 2.03 19.12
C GLY A 62 9.48 1.24 20.31
N GLU A 63 8.86 1.91 21.28
CA GLU A 63 8.23 1.28 22.45
C GLU A 63 6.87 0.66 22.09
N VAL A 64 6.08 1.34 21.26
CA VAL A 64 4.71 0.89 20.92
C VAL A 64 4.64 0.05 19.64
N MET A 65 5.64 0.09 18.76
CA MET A 65 5.59 -0.63 17.49
C MET A 65 5.45 -2.14 17.66
N THR A 66 4.89 -2.78 16.64
CA THR A 66 4.99 -4.24 16.49
C THR A 66 6.32 -4.57 15.81
N ARG A 67 7.16 -5.34 16.51
CA ARG A 67 8.45 -5.86 16.00
C ARG A 67 8.25 -7.10 15.14
N GLY A 68 9.27 -7.45 14.35
CA GLY A 68 9.27 -8.68 13.54
C GLY A 68 8.20 -8.64 12.44
N VAL A 69 8.07 -7.50 11.77
CA VAL A 69 7.07 -7.30 10.71
C VAL A 69 7.37 -8.22 9.53
N VAL A 70 6.32 -8.89 9.03
CA VAL A 70 6.38 -9.60 7.76
C VAL A 70 6.50 -8.56 6.65
N THR A 71 7.54 -8.70 5.83
CA THR A 71 7.77 -7.91 4.63
C THR A 71 7.68 -8.80 3.39
N VAL A 72 7.47 -8.18 2.23
CA VAL A 72 7.40 -8.87 0.94
C VAL A 72 8.31 -8.19 -0.08
N SER A 73 8.71 -8.90 -1.13
CA SER A 73 9.44 -8.29 -2.24
C SER A 73 8.46 -7.55 -3.15
N GLN A 74 8.92 -6.48 -3.80
CA GLN A 74 8.16 -5.81 -4.86
C GLN A 74 7.82 -6.74 -6.04
N ASP A 75 8.58 -7.83 -6.21
CA ASP A 75 8.39 -8.85 -7.26
C ASP A 75 7.56 -10.06 -6.79
N THR A 76 7.13 -10.07 -5.53
CA THR A 76 6.20 -11.08 -5.01
C THR A 76 4.88 -11.03 -5.78
N ASP A 77 4.26 -12.20 -5.98
CA ASP A 77 2.95 -12.27 -6.63
C ASP A 77 1.86 -11.72 -5.71
N LEU A 78 0.96 -10.90 -6.27
CA LEU A 78 -0.08 -10.21 -5.50
C LEU A 78 -0.99 -11.20 -4.76
N GLU A 79 -1.24 -12.37 -5.34
CA GLU A 79 -2.07 -13.43 -4.75
C GLU A 79 -1.48 -13.95 -3.43
N GLU A 80 -0.16 -14.12 -3.38
CA GLU A 80 0.54 -14.54 -2.16
C GLU A 80 0.35 -13.49 -1.05
N VAL A 81 0.53 -12.21 -1.38
CA VAL A 81 0.34 -11.14 -0.40
C VAL A 81 -1.12 -11.00 0.02
N THR A 82 -2.05 -11.24 -0.89
CA THR A 82 -3.49 -11.26 -0.58
C THR A 82 -3.80 -12.33 0.47
N HIS A 83 -3.25 -13.54 0.32
CA HIS A 83 -3.40 -14.59 1.35
C HIS A 83 -2.80 -14.20 2.70
N LEU A 84 -1.65 -13.50 2.72
CA LEU A 84 -1.08 -12.97 3.96
C LEU A 84 -2.03 -11.97 4.64
N LEU A 85 -2.58 -11.03 3.87
CA LEU A 85 -3.45 -9.98 4.37
C LEU A 85 -4.83 -10.47 4.81
N THR A 86 -5.37 -11.53 4.20
CA THR A 86 -6.68 -12.07 4.59
C THR A 86 -6.58 -13.05 5.76
N ASN A 87 -5.56 -13.91 5.79
CA ASN A 87 -5.55 -15.08 6.68
C ASN A 87 -4.72 -14.88 7.96
N ARG A 88 -3.79 -13.91 8.00
CA ARG A 88 -2.87 -13.75 9.13
C ARG A 88 -3.16 -12.55 10.04
N ARG A 89 -4.36 -11.95 9.95
CA ARG A 89 -4.74 -10.69 10.65
C ARG A 89 -3.79 -9.51 10.38
N ILE A 90 -3.02 -9.56 9.29
CA ILE A 90 -2.13 -8.49 8.86
C ILE A 90 -2.94 -7.53 7.97
N ARG A 91 -2.94 -6.24 8.30
CA ARG A 91 -3.70 -5.22 7.52
C ARG A 91 -2.87 -4.60 6.40
N ARG A 92 -1.55 -4.61 6.54
CA ARG A 92 -0.58 -4.06 5.59
C ARG A 92 0.78 -4.72 5.75
N VAL A 93 1.57 -4.74 4.69
CA VAL A 93 2.94 -5.24 4.67
C VAL A 93 3.86 -4.19 4.04
N PRO A 94 5.04 -3.90 4.65
CA PRO A 94 6.09 -3.17 3.97
C PRO A 94 6.62 -3.98 2.77
N VAL A 95 6.91 -3.29 1.68
CA VAL A 95 7.43 -3.86 0.44
C VAL A 95 8.89 -3.46 0.28
N MET A 96 9.74 -4.44 0.05
CA MET A 96 11.19 -4.29 0.01
C MET A 96 11.76 -4.57 -1.37
N ASP A 97 12.84 -3.87 -1.72
CA ASP A 97 13.69 -4.15 -2.88
C ASP A 97 15.16 -4.03 -2.49
N GLY A 98 15.94 -5.09 -2.68
CA GLY A 98 17.37 -5.10 -2.32
C GLY A 98 17.64 -4.65 -0.87
N GLY A 99 16.72 -4.96 0.07
CA GLY A 99 16.82 -4.55 1.48
C GLY A 99 16.32 -3.14 1.79
N LYS A 100 15.87 -2.37 0.80
CA LYS A 100 15.30 -1.04 0.97
C LYS A 100 13.78 -1.09 0.99
N LEU A 101 13.16 -0.27 1.82
CA LEU A 101 11.73 -0.02 1.79
C LEU A 101 11.38 0.78 0.53
N VAL A 102 10.57 0.20 -0.36
CA VAL A 102 10.16 0.84 -1.63
C VAL A 102 8.65 1.04 -1.75
N GLY A 103 7.88 0.43 -0.86
CA GLY A 103 6.43 0.51 -0.93
C GLY A 103 5.75 0.02 0.34
N ILE A 104 4.45 0.24 0.40
CA ILE A 104 3.57 -0.41 1.36
C ILE A 104 2.36 -0.96 0.61
N LEU A 105 1.96 -2.19 0.95
CA LEU A 105 0.74 -2.77 0.43
C LEU A 105 -0.23 -3.05 1.57
N SER A 106 -1.41 -2.46 1.49
CA SER A 106 -2.49 -2.59 2.45
C SER A 106 -3.76 -3.14 1.80
N ARG A 107 -4.73 -3.52 2.62
CA ARG A 107 -6.07 -3.90 2.13
C ARG A 107 -6.71 -2.78 1.31
N SER A 108 -6.46 -1.51 1.64
CA SER A 108 -7.01 -0.37 0.89
C SER A 108 -6.48 -0.30 -0.53
N ASP A 109 -5.22 -0.69 -0.75
CA ASP A 109 -4.62 -0.77 -2.09
C ASP A 109 -5.29 -1.86 -2.93
N LEU A 110 -5.60 -3.02 -2.31
CA LEU A 110 -6.36 -4.09 -2.96
C LEU A 110 -7.77 -3.64 -3.34
N ILE A 111 -8.48 -2.97 -2.42
CA ILE A 111 -9.83 -2.44 -2.69
C ILE A 111 -9.78 -1.40 -3.81
N ARG A 112 -8.80 -0.50 -3.80
CA ARG A 112 -8.59 0.48 -4.87
C ARG A 112 -8.36 -0.24 -6.20
N GLN A 113 -7.50 -1.26 -6.24
CA GLN A 113 -7.24 -2.04 -7.44
C GLN A 113 -8.51 -2.73 -7.98
N MET A 114 -9.39 -3.22 -7.11
CA MET A 114 -10.66 -3.84 -7.52
C MET A 114 -11.63 -2.84 -8.14
N ALA A 115 -11.61 -1.58 -7.67
CA ALA A 115 -12.46 -0.51 -8.16
C ALA A 115 -11.94 0.14 -9.46
N MET A 116 -10.61 0.18 -9.66
CA MET A 116 -9.99 0.80 -10.83
C MET A 116 -10.12 -0.10 -12.06
N ARG A 117 -10.94 0.35 -13.00
CA ARG A 117 -11.19 -0.34 -14.28
C ARG A 117 -11.07 0.65 -15.41
N TRP A 118 -10.42 0.22 -16.48
CA TRP A 118 -10.29 0.98 -17.71
C TRP A 118 -11.07 0.26 -18.80
N VAL A 119 -11.90 0.99 -19.54
CA VAL A 119 -12.63 0.47 -20.70
C VAL A 119 -12.00 1.06 -21.95
N CYS A 120 -11.69 0.21 -22.93
CA CYS A 120 -11.27 0.66 -24.24
C CYS A 120 -12.49 1.14 -25.05
N ASP A 121 -12.55 2.41 -25.42
CA ASP A 121 -13.64 3.00 -26.22
C ASP A 121 -13.73 2.46 -27.64
N VAL A 122 -12.66 1.81 -28.13
CA VAL A 122 -12.63 1.21 -29.47
C VAL A 122 -13.33 -0.14 -29.52
N CYS A 123 -13.13 -1.00 -28.51
CA CYS A 123 -13.63 -2.38 -28.55
C CYS A 123 -14.41 -2.83 -27.31
N GLY A 124 -14.53 -1.98 -26.28
CA GLY A 124 -15.22 -2.28 -25.03
C GLY A 124 -14.44 -3.19 -24.07
N TYR A 125 -13.20 -3.58 -24.38
CA TYR A 125 -12.41 -4.44 -23.50
C TYR A 125 -12.10 -3.74 -22.17
N VAL A 126 -12.24 -4.49 -21.06
CA VAL A 126 -12.06 -3.96 -19.70
C VAL A 126 -10.76 -4.47 -19.11
N GLU A 127 -9.87 -3.54 -18.76
CA GLU A 127 -8.60 -3.80 -18.11
C GLU A 127 -8.64 -3.34 -16.65
N ARG A 128 -8.16 -4.20 -15.73
CA ARG A 128 -7.97 -3.83 -14.32
C ARG A 128 -6.55 -3.37 -14.11
N SER A 129 -6.37 -2.06 -14.01
CA SER A 129 -5.06 -1.45 -13.83
C SER A 129 -5.18 -0.20 -12.97
N MET A 130 -4.15 0.03 -12.14
CA MET A 130 -4.02 1.25 -11.34
C MET A 130 -3.61 2.47 -12.17
N GLN A 131 -2.96 2.22 -13.31
CA GLN A 131 -2.53 3.22 -14.29
C GLN A 131 -3.30 3.01 -15.59
N VAL A 132 -3.47 4.07 -16.39
CA VAL A 132 -4.02 3.92 -17.73
C VAL A 132 -3.16 2.94 -18.55
N PRO A 133 -3.73 1.90 -19.16
CA PRO A 133 -2.93 0.96 -19.97
C PRO A 133 -2.27 1.67 -21.15
N GLY A 134 -1.03 1.31 -21.47
CA GLY A 134 -0.30 1.89 -22.62
C GLY A 134 -0.92 1.53 -23.97
N GLN A 135 -1.54 0.35 -24.06
CA GLN A 135 -2.23 -0.16 -25.23
C GLN A 135 -3.27 -1.21 -24.82
N CYS A 136 -4.39 -1.29 -25.55
CA CYS A 136 -5.40 -2.31 -25.36
C CYS A 136 -4.87 -3.70 -25.76
N SER A 137 -4.87 -4.61 -24.81
CA SER A 137 -4.44 -6.00 -24.99
C SER A 137 -5.33 -6.81 -25.93
N HIS A 138 -6.52 -6.30 -26.27
CA HIS A 138 -7.46 -6.95 -27.19
C HIS A 138 -7.37 -6.41 -28.63
N CYS A 139 -7.47 -5.09 -28.84
CA CYS A 139 -7.53 -4.50 -30.19
C CYS A 139 -6.30 -3.66 -30.58
N GLY A 140 -5.36 -3.43 -29.67
CA GLY A 140 -4.15 -2.65 -29.94
C GLY A 140 -4.36 -1.12 -29.96
N ALA A 141 -5.52 -0.60 -29.56
CA ALA A 141 -5.72 0.86 -29.41
C ALA A 141 -4.76 1.45 -28.36
N SER A 142 -4.31 2.70 -28.53
CA SER A 142 -3.38 3.37 -27.60
C SER A 142 -4.05 3.71 -26.26
N SER A 143 -3.25 4.20 -25.31
CA SER A 143 -3.70 4.68 -24.00
C SER A 143 -4.80 5.75 -24.05
N GLU A 144 -4.84 6.54 -25.13
CA GLU A 144 -5.84 7.60 -25.32
C GLU A 144 -7.26 7.06 -25.51
N ALA A 145 -7.39 5.79 -25.89
CA ALA A 145 -8.68 5.13 -26.08
C ALA A 145 -9.27 4.59 -24.78
N PHE A 146 -8.64 4.80 -23.62
CA PHE A 146 -9.13 4.27 -22.35
C PHE A 146 -9.86 5.31 -21.50
N VAL A 147 -11.06 4.94 -21.07
CA VAL A 147 -11.85 5.70 -20.10
C VAL A 147 -11.93 4.94 -18.77
N HIS A 148 -11.98 5.67 -17.67
CA HIS A 148 -12.12 5.07 -16.36
C HIS A 148 -13.57 4.64 -16.14
N ALA A 149 -13.80 3.35 -15.91
CA ALA A 149 -15.13 2.71 -15.86
C ALA A 149 -15.96 3.03 -14.62
N VAL A 150 -15.52 3.98 -13.78
CA VAL A 150 -16.18 4.28 -12.51
C VAL A 150 -17.12 5.46 -12.70
N GLU A 151 -18.40 5.16 -12.92
CA GLU A 151 -19.46 6.07 -12.49
C GLU A 151 -19.60 5.94 -10.96
N PRO A 152 -19.52 7.03 -10.19
CA PRO A 152 -19.73 6.96 -8.75
C PRO A 152 -21.20 6.58 -8.45
N PRO A 153 -21.46 5.78 -7.40
CA PRO A 153 -22.83 5.50 -6.99
C PRO A 153 -23.55 6.80 -6.63
N GLY A 154 -24.65 7.11 -7.32
CA GLY A 154 -25.53 8.25 -6.99
C GLY A 154 -25.34 9.53 -7.80
N MET A 155 -24.79 9.46 -9.03
CA MET A 155 -25.12 10.45 -10.07
C MET A 155 -26.26 9.97 -10.94
#